data_AF-A0A1H0RN90-F1
#
_entry.id   AF-A0A1H0RN90-F1
#
_cell.length_a   1.000
_cell.length_b   1.000
_cell.length_c   1.000
_cell.angle_alpha   90.00
_cell.angle_beta   90.00
_cell.angle_gamma   90.00
#
_symmetry.space_group_name_H-M   'P 1'
#
loop_
_entity.id
_entity.type
_entity.pdbx_description
1 polymer ?
#
loop_
_entity_poly.entity_id
_entity_poly.type
_entity_poly.pdbx_seq_one_letter_code
_entity_poly.pdbx_strand_id
1 'polypeptide(L)'
;MSNLQGARAFDHNRFGPLDDTTPRYQILHRGANHNFYNTVWSARDNIQNTCKFTRSYLNAEEQRRGGLFIINSFMRYHVGGEQKFASYWNGLAQLPKPACPFGKASCDERVVLTVQTDAARSKLIQRFDDTASMTQNKLGGAVTFGSFDTMQRYGMPRGGDTAKWEMPLLDGFGDIKSLADHVELAWTKEGPTITNDLAGISAEGFDSLTFRIAVAQPVRQEVLVTLTDGRGKSATVTASEFTDALYNFPRPKGDGRPMVDHPADTPLIGDTFVNVLSMVAIPLKAFDSIDTTNLKELKLAFPKEWGKVAITDIELQNLGRDKPAPGPATAATDGSPIEGTFAPTLAGK
;
A
#
# COMPACT_ATOMS: atom_id res chain seq x y z
N MET A 1 18.10 -7.10 10.36
CA MET A 1 16.99 -6.39 9.67
C MET A 1 17.46 -4.98 9.34
N SER A 2 18.15 -4.76 8.21
CA SER A 2 18.69 -3.42 7.89
C SER A 2 17.84 -2.64 6.86
N ASN A 3 17.10 -3.31 5.97
CA ASN A 3 16.60 -2.68 4.72
C ASN A 3 15.14 -3.06 4.35
N LEU A 4 14.16 -2.85 5.24
CA LEU A 4 12.74 -3.18 4.99
C LEU A 4 12.46 -4.64 4.56
N GLN A 5 13.23 -5.61 5.06
CA GLN A 5 13.13 -7.03 4.66
C GLN A 5 11.74 -7.65 4.89
N GLY A 6 10.90 -7.08 5.76
CA GLY A 6 9.51 -7.51 5.95
C GLY A 6 8.66 -7.42 4.66
N ALA A 7 8.96 -6.47 3.76
CA ALA A 7 8.28 -6.39 2.47
C ALA A 7 8.55 -7.62 1.59
N ARG A 8 9.75 -8.20 1.68
CA ARG A 8 10.09 -9.43 0.95
C ARG A 8 9.29 -10.62 1.45
N ALA A 9 9.16 -10.74 2.78
CA ALA A 9 8.34 -11.78 3.38
C ALA A 9 6.88 -11.66 2.93
N PHE A 10 6.34 -10.44 2.92
CA PHE A 10 5.00 -10.21 2.37
C PHE A 10 4.92 -10.59 0.89
N ASP A 11 5.83 -10.11 0.05
CA ASP A 11 5.78 -10.35 -1.40
C ASP A 11 5.81 -11.83 -1.77
N HIS A 12 6.62 -12.64 -1.09
CA HIS A 12 6.67 -14.09 -1.32
C HIS A 12 5.43 -14.84 -0.81
N ASN A 13 4.70 -14.30 0.16
CA ASN A 13 3.58 -14.98 0.82
C ASN A 13 2.20 -14.37 0.48
N ARG A 14 2.16 -13.28 -0.30
CA ARG A 14 0.90 -12.55 -0.56
C ARG A 14 -0.15 -13.44 -1.23
N PHE A 15 0.27 -14.30 -2.15
CA PHE A 15 -0.58 -15.34 -2.72
C PHE A 15 -0.22 -16.68 -2.05
N GLY A 16 -1.03 -17.08 -1.08
CA GLY A 16 -0.90 -18.39 -0.46
C GLY A 16 -1.57 -19.51 -1.26
N PRO A 17 -1.51 -20.75 -0.76
CA PRO A 17 -2.29 -21.87 -1.26
C PRO A 17 -3.79 -21.57 -1.33
N LEU A 18 -4.53 -22.27 -2.20
CA LEU A 18 -5.97 -22.04 -2.42
C LEU A 18 -6.84 -22.26 -1.18
N ASP A 19 -6.40 -23.13 -0.25
CA ASP A 19 -7.05 -23.43 1.02
C ASP A 19 -6.66 -22.47 2.15
N ASP A 20 -5.66 -21.60 1.93
CA ASP A 20 -5.22 -20.63 2.92
C ASP A 20 -6.05 -19.33 2.83
N THR A 21 -7.03 -19.25 3.73
CA THR A 21 -7.98 -18.13 3.86
C THR A 21 -7.44 -16.93 4.66
N THR A 22 -6.21 -17.01 5.19
CA THR A 22 -5.65 -15.97 6.04
C THR A 22 -5.23 -14.74 5.22
N PRO A 23 -5.69 -13.52 5.55
CA PRO A 23 -5.20 -12.31 4.89
C PRO A 23 -3.74 -12.03 5.28
N ARG A 24 -2.97 -11.46 4.35
CA ARG A 24 -1.59 -11.03 4.58
C ARG A 24 -1.54 -9.52 4.64
N TYR A 25 -0.64 -9.00 5.48
CA TYR A 25 -0.51 -7.58 5.72
C TYR A 25 0.92 -7.11 5.54
N GLN A 26 1.09 -5.97 4.87
CA GLN A 26 2.32 -5.18 4.90
C GLN A 26 1.99 -3.82 5.51
N ILE A 27 2.79 -3.43 6.51
CA ILE A 27 2.65 -2.13 7.18
C ILE A 27 3.95 -1.37 7.00
N LEU A 28 3.87 -0.23 6.30
CA LEU A 28 4.96 0.71 6.19
C LEU A 28 4.75 1.85 7.18
N HIS A 29 5.65 1.97 8.17
CA HIS A 29 5.64 3.08 9.13
C HIS A 29 6.72 4.11 8.77
N ARG A 30 6.31 5.18 8.10
CA ARG A 30 7.20 6.24 7.61
C ARG A 30 7.76 7.08 8.76
N GLY A 31 9.07 7.28 8.73
CA GLY A 31 9.80 7.99 9.78
C GLY A 31 10.16 7.12 10.99
N ALA A 32 9.74 5.85 11.00
CA ALA A 32 10.20 4.89 11.99
C ALA A 32 11.53 4.24 11.59
N ASN A 33 12.20 3.63 12.55
CA ASN A 33 13.39 2.81 12.34
C ASN A 33 13.22 1.48 13.11
N HIS A 34 14.08 0.51 12.82
CA HIS A 34 13.96 -0.82 13.42
C HIS A 34 14.47 -0.89 14.88
N ASN A 35 15.23 0.10 15.36
CA ASN A 35 15.85 0.10 16.69
C ASN A 35 14.86 0.37 17.82
N PHE A 36 13.84 1.19 17.58
CA PHE A 36 12.96 1.65 18.66
C PHE A 36 11.76 0.73 18.94
N TYR A 37 11.59 -0.33 18.15
CA TYR A 37 10.64 -1.41 18.44
C TYR A 37 11.20 -2.49 19.37
N ASN A 38 12.48 -2.44 19.73
CA ASN A 38 13.08 -3.35 20.69
C ASN A 38 13.88 -2.58 21.75
N THR A 39 14.14 -3.23 22.89
CA THR A 39 14.87 -2.64 24.02
C THR A 39 16.38 -2.90 23.97
N VAL A 40 16.85 -3.70 23.01
CA VAL A 40 18.24 -4.22 22.96
C VAL A 40 19.12 -3.42 21.98
N TRP A 41 18.54 -2.88 20.91
CA TRP A 41 19.26 -2.23 19.80
C TRP A 41 19.16 -0.71 19.83
N SER A 42 18.48 -0.12 20.83
CA SER A 42 18.31 1.34 20.93
C SER A 42 19.62 2.12 21.02
N ALA A 43 20.74 1.47 21.38
CA ALA A 43 22.06 2.08 21.53
C ALA A 43 23.08 1.67 20.46
N ARG A 44 22.76 0.75 19.53
CA ARG A 44 23.76 0.14 18.63
C ARG A 44 23.85 0.79 17.25
N ASP A 45 22.78 1.41 16.79
CA ASP A 45 22.71 2.00 15.46
C ASP A 45 22.63 3.52 15.61
N ASN A 46 23.76 4.19 15.40
CA ASN A 46 23.76 5.63 15.24
C ASN A 46 22.89 5.97 14.03
N ILE A 47 21.95 6.90 14.20
CA ILE A 47 21.16 7.44 13.08
C ILE A 47 22.19 7.95 12.05
N GLN A 48 22.35 7.23 10.93
CA GLN A 48 23.29 7.64 9.90
C GLN A 48 22.97 9.07 9.45
N ASN A 49 24.02 9.84 9.14
CA ASN A 49 23.91 11.25 8.74
C ASN A 49 22.92 11.51 7.59
N THR A 50 22.57 10.51 6.79
CA THR A 50 21.57 10.59 5.71
C THR A 50 20.14 10.78 6.23
N CYS A 51 19.83 10.34 7.45
CA CYS A 51 18.55 10.61 8.12
C CYS A 51 18.46 12.03 8.70
N LYS A 52 19.56 12.80 8.71
CA LYS A 52 19.57 14.18 9.24
C LYS A 52 18.72 15.15 8.44
N PHE A 53 18.32 14.79 7.22
CA PHE A 53 17.63 15.72 6.33
C PHE A 53 16.12 15.81 6.49
N THR A 54 15.46 15.10 7.41
CA THR A 54 13.98 15.17 7.43
C THR A 54 13.38 15.37 8.82
N ARG A 55 12.60 16.46 8.93
CA ARG A 55 11.65 16.78 10.02
C ARG A 55 10.50 15.75 10.16
N SER A 56 10.69 14.57 9.58
CA SER A 56 9.72 13.49 9.43
C SER A 56 10.11 12.26 10.26
N TYR A 57 11.20 12.31 11.02
CA TYR A 57 11.59 11.24 11.93
C TYR A 57 10.68 11.17 13.16
N LEU A 58 10.38 9.95 13.62
CA LEU A 58 9.65 9.71 14.86
C LEU A 58 10.63 9.39 15.99
N ASN A 59 10.40 9.96 17.17
CA ASN A 59 11.22 9.59 18.33
C ASN A 59 10.86 8.17 18.83
N ALA A 60 11.66 7.65 19.78
CA ALA A 60 11.48 6.27 20.26
C ALA A 60 10.10 6.01 20.90
N GLU A 61 9.56 6.97 21.63
CA GLU A 61 8.26 6.83 22.27
C GLU A 61 7.12 6.85 21.24
N GLU A 62 7.18 7.74 20.25
CA GLU A 62 6.20 7.80 19.16
C GLU A 62 6.16 6.52 18.33
N GLN A 63 7.34 5.94 18.03
CA GLN A 63 7.42 4.66 17.34
C GLN A 63 6.81 3.51 18.15
N ARG A 64 7.07 3.47 19.47
CA ARG A 64 6.50 2.45 20.37
C ARG A 64 4.99 2.58 20.50
N ARG A 65 4.45 3.80 20.58
CA ARG A 65 3.00 4.03 20.63
C ARG A 65 2.28 3.46 19.40
N GLY A 66 2.80 3.72 18.21
CA GLY A 66 2.29 3.12 16.97
C GLY A 66 2.46 1.60 16.93
N GLY A 67 3.65 1.09 17.27
CA GLY A 67 3.96 -0.34 17.28
C GLY A 67 3.10 -1.15 18.24
N LEU A 68 2.87 -0.63 19.46
CA LEU A 68 2.02 -1.28 20.46
C LEU A 68 0.59 -1.43 19.96
N PHE A 69 0.02 -0.39 19.34
CA PHE A 69 -1.32 -0.51 18.76
C PHE A 69 -1.36 -1.55 17.64
N ILE A 70 -0.42 -1.50 16.70
CA ILE A 70 -0.39 -2.42 15.55
C ILE A 70 -0.26 -3.87 16.01
N ILE A 71 0.72 -4.19 16.87
CA ILE A 71 0.94 -5.56 17.34
C ILE A 71 -0.22 -6.05 18.20
N ASN A 72 -0.69 -5.25 19.16
CA ASN A 72 -1.78 -5.67 20.04
C ASN A 72 -3.10 -5.81 19.29
N SER A 73 -3.43 -4.89 18.38
CA SER A 73 -4.66 -4.99 17.60
C SER A 73 -4.64 -6.19 16.67
N PHE A 74 -3.49 -6.57 16.10
CA PHE A 74 -3.35 -7.79 15.31
C PHE A 74 -3.68 -9.03 16.15
N MET A 75 -3.00 -9.19 17.29
CA MET A 75 -3.20 -10.34 18.18
C MET A 75 -4.63 -10.40 18.69
N ARG A 76 -5.19 -9.28 19.14
CA ARG A 76 -6.55 -9.23 19.68
C ARG A 76 -7.60 -9.53 18.62
N TYR A 77 -7.42 -9.06 17.39
CA TYR A 77 -8.36 -9.34 16.30
C TYR A 77 -8.25 -10.78 15.79
N HIS A 78 -7.05 -11.19 15.36
CA HIS A 78 -6.86 -12.48 14.66
C HIS A 78 -6.71 -13.68 15.61
N VAL A 79 -6.12 -13.48 16.79
CA VAL A 79 -5.93 -14.56 17.78
C VAL A 79 -7.04 -14.51 18.84
N GLY A 80 -7.40 -13.31 19.30
CA GLY A 80 -8.40 -13.10 20.36
C GLY A 80 -9.85 -12.98 19.87
N GLY A 81 -10.10 -12.83 18.56
CA GLY A 81 -11.45 -12.69 17.99
C GLY A 81 -12.14 -11.34 18.26
N GLU A 82 -11.43 -10.34 18.80
CA GLU A 82 -12.00 -9.04 19.17
C GLU A 82 -12.32 -8.18 17.93
N GLN A 83 -13.60 -8.13 17.54
CA GLN A 83 -14.06 -7.47 16.31
C GLN A 83 -13.91 -5.94 16.30
N LYS A 84 -13.72 -5.29 17.45
CA LYS A 84 -13.55 -3.82 17.54
C LYS A 84 -12.31 -3.29 16.80
N PHE A 85 -11.37 -4.16 16.44
CA PHE A 85 -10.18 -3.83 15.66
C PHE A 85 -10.31 -4.13 14.16
N ALA A 86 -11.40 -4.78 13.73
CA ALA A 86 -11.60 -5.19 12.34
C ALA A 86 -11.49 -4.01 11.37
N SER A 87 -12.04 -2.85 11.74
CA SER A 87 -12.03 -1.65 10.90
C SER A 87 -10.62 -1.12 10.59
N TYR A 88 -9.63 -1.36 11.47
CA TYR A 88 -8.25 -1.03 11.12
C TYR A 88 -7.70 -2.02 10.09
N TRP A 89 -7.91 -3.32 10.31
CA TRP A 89 -7.36 -4.40 9.48
C TRP A 89 -8.04 -4.56 8.12
N ASN A 90 -9.21 -3.98 7.88
CA ASN A 90 -9.81 -3.83 6.56
C ASN A 90 -9.55 -2.46 5.91
N GLY A 91 -8.78 -1.59 6.56
CA GLY A 91 -8.42 -0.26 6.07
C GLY A 91 -9.55 0.77 6.06
N LEU A 92 -10.63 0.56 6.83
CA LEU A 92 -11.68 1.58 7.02
C LEU A 92 -11.32 2.63 8.08
N ALA A 93 -10.57 2.24 9.10
CA ALA A 93 -10.23 3.08 10.24
C ALA A 93 -8.75 3.43 10.24
N GLN A 94 -8.48 4.65 10.68
CA GLN A 94 -7.14 5.12 10.99
C GLN A 94 -6.69 4.55 12.33
N LEU A 95 -5.38 4.66 12.62
CA LEU A 95 -4.89 4.42 13.97
C LEU A 95 -5.53 5.44 14.94
N PRO A 96 -5.85 5.02 16.18
CA PRO A 96 -6.44 5.94 17.15
C PRO A 96 -5.41 6.98 17.58
N LYS A 97 -5.87 8.18 17.95
CA LYS A 97 -5.01 9.31 18.38
C LYS A 97 -3.90 8.94 19.39
N PRO A 98 -4.12 8.07 20.40
CA PRO A 98 -3.06 7.63 21.31
C PRO A 98 -1.91 6.86 20.66
N ALA A 99 -2.09 6.32 19.46
CA ALA A 99 -1.02 5.67 18.68
C ALA A 99 -0.22 6.66 17.82
N CYS A 100 -0.64 7.92 17.72
CA CYS A 100 -0.05 8.92 16.82
C CYS A 100 1.03 9.77 17.49
N PRO A 101 1.90 10.44 16.69
CA PRO A 101 2.95 11.31 17.21
C PRO A 101 2.41 12.39 18.15
N PHE A 102 3.24 12.90 19.05
CA PHE A 102 2.79 13.87 20.05
C PHE A 102 2.22 15.13 19.40
N GLY A 103 1.11 15.63 19.94
CA GLY A 103 0.42 16.80 19.41
C GLY A 103 -0.25 16.61 18.05
N LYS A 104 -0.30 15.39 17.49
CA LYS A 104 -1.00 15.09 16.24
C LYS A 104 -2.39 14.52 16.51
N ALA A 105 -3.35 14.95 15.69
CA ALA A 105 -4.73 14.47 15.75
C ALA A 105 -4.90 13.12 15.03
N SER A 106 -4.07 12.85 14.03
CA SER A 106 -4.11 11.64 13.19
C SER A 106 -2.69 11.11 12.92
N CYS A 107 -2.65 9.83 12.53
CA CYS A 107 -1.47 9.09 12.06
C CYS A 107 -1.43 9.03 10.53
N ASP A 108 -2.33 9.74 9.84
CA ASP A 108 -2.37 9.77 8.39
C ASP A 108 -1.02 10.14 7.80
N GLU A 109 -0.76 9.62 6.61
CA GLU A 109 0.48 9.70 5.87
C GLU A 109 1.68 8.97 6.50
N ARG A 110 1.60 8.56 7.77
CA ARG A 110 2.68 7.87 8.51
C ARG A 110 2.59 6.36 8.37
N VAL A 111 1.40 5.79 8.45
CA VAL A 111 1.21 4.34 8.45
C VAL A 111 0.42 3.95 7.21
N VAL A 112 1.05 3.20 6.32
CA VAL A 112 0.40 2.67 5.11
C VAL A 112 0.16 1.19 5.28
N LEU A 113 -1.10 0.80 5.20
CA LEU A 113 -1.55 -0.59 5.29
C LEU A 113 -1.78 -1.15 3.87
N THR A 114 -1.17 -2.29 3.60
CA THR A 114 -1.41 -3.12 2.41
C THR A 114 -2.05 -4.41 2.88
N VAL A 115 -3.16 -4.79 2.25
CA VAL A 115 -3.92 -6.01 2.56
C VAL A 115 -3.96 -6.86 1.31
N GLN A 116 -3.59 -8.13 1.45
CA GLN A 116 -3.84 -9.16 0.43
C GLN A 116 -4.80 -10.19 1.00
N THR A 117 -5.99 -10.28 0.42
CA THR A 117 -6.97 -11.31 0.77
C THR A 117 -6.69 -12.62 0.03
N ASP A 118 -7.35 -13.69 0.47
CA ASP A 118 -7.28 -14.99 -0.18
C ASP A 118 -8.03 -15.03 -1.52
N ALA A 119 -7.79 -16.07 -2.30
CA ALA A 119 -8.34 -16.22 -3.64
C ALA A 119 -9.88 -16.30 -3.71
N ALA A 120 -10.58 -16.60 -2.61
CA ALA A 120 -12.05 -16.55 -2.59
C ALA A 120 -12.59 -15.13 -2.39
N ARG A 121 -11.74 -14.21 -1.90
CA ARG A 121 -12.05 -12.81 -1.66
C ARG A 121 -11.29 -11.84 -2.56
N SER A 122 -10.44 -12.32 -3.46
CA SER A 122 -9.82 -11.50 -4.49
C SER A 122 -10.04 -12.05 -5.90
N LYS A 123 -10.03 -11.16 -6.88
CA LYS A 123 -10.04 -11.47 -8.30
C LYS A 123 -8.94 -10.68 -8.97
N LEU A 124 -7.89 -11.40 -9.35
CA LEU A 124 -6.72 -10.84 -10.01
C LEU A 124 -7.08 -10.38 -11.42
N ILE A 125 -6.97 -9.07 -11.66
CA ILE A 125 -7.13 -8.47 -12.98
C ILE A 125 -5.78 -8.52 -13.68
N GLN A 126 -4.74 -7.97 -13.06
CA GLN A 126 -3.44 -7.84 -13.69
C GLN A 126 -2.28 -8.03 -12.72
N ARG A 127 -1.29 -8.77 -13.20
CA ARG A 127 -0.02 -9.05 -12.52
C ARG A 127 1.07 -9.22 -13.57
N PHE A 128 2.31 -8.88 -13.24
CA PHE A 128 3.43 -8.86 -14.17
C PHE A 128 4.39 -10.04 -13.96
N ASP A 129 3.85 -11.24 -13.72
CA ASP A 129 4.53 -12.48 -13.34
C ASP A 129 5.02 -13.32 -14.52
N ASP A 130 4.58 -13.03 -15.75
CA ASP A 130 5.11 -13.61 -16.99
C ASP A 130 5.28 -12.56 -18.11
N THR A 131 5.82 -12.93 -19.27
CA THR A 131 6.04 -11.98 -20.38
C THR A 131 4.76 -11.58 -21.11
N ALA A 132 3.75 -12.46 -21.16
CA ALA A 132 2.47 -12.20 -21.81
C ALA A 132 1.65 -11.15 -21.03
N SER A 133 1.92 -10.99 -19.73
CA SER A 133 1.33 -9.96 -18.88
C SER A 133 1.45 -8.53 -19.43
N MET A 134 2.42 -8.25 -20.31
CA MET A 134 2.60 -6.92 -20.91
C MET A 134 1.57 -6.61 -22.00
N THR A 135 0.86 -7.61 -22.53
CA THR A 135 -0.14 -7.43 -23.59
C THR A 135 -1.49 -8.06 -23.26
N GLN A 136 -1.55 -8.94 -22.27
CA GLN A 136 -2.76 -9.63 -21.85
C GLN A 136 -2.82 -9.73 -20.33
N ASN A 137 -3.98 -9.47 -19.75
CA ASN A 137 -4.19 -9.54 -18.31
C ASN A 137 -4.67 -10.93 -17.88
N LYS A 138 -4.86 -11.14 -16.57
CA LYS A 138 -5.26 -12.44 -16.00
C LYS A 138 -6.71 -12.81 -16.29
N LEU A 139 -7.51 -11.89 -16.82
CA LEU A 139 -8.87 -12.15 -17.33
C LEU A 139 -8.87 -12.55 -18.82
N GLY A 140 -7.71 -12.52 -19.48
CA GLY A 140 -7.57 -12.77 -20.91
C GLY A 140 -7.80 -11.54 -21.79
N GLY A 141 -8.12 -10.37 -21.20
CA GLY A 141 -8.30 -9.12 -21.92
C GLY A 141 -6.97 -8.44 -22.26
N ALA A 142 -6.98 -7.56 -23.26
CA ALA A 142 -5.78 -6.82 -23.68
C ALA A 142 -5.30 -5.83 -22.59
N VAL A 143 -3.97 -5.65 -22.52
CA VAL A 143 -3.31 -4.59 -21.75
C VAL A 143 -2.63 -3.66 -22.72
N THR A 144 -2.88 -2.35 -22.60
CA THR A 144 -2.23 -1.34 -23.42
C THR A 144 -1.58 -0.27 -22.56
N PHE A 145 -0.37 0.13 -22.96
CA PHE A 145 0.41 1.19 -22.34
C PHE A 145 0.47 2.37 -23.31
N GLY A 146 0.05 3.55 -22.86
CA GLY A 146 0.06 4.78 -23.64
C GLY A 146 1.06 5.78 -23.10
N SER A 147 1.85 6.39 -23.99
CA SER A 147 2.69 7.57 -23.73
C SER A 147 3.75 7.46 -22.62
N PHE A 148 4.20 6.25 -22.27
CA PHE A 148 5.41 6.08 -21.45
C PHE A 148 6.66 6.18 -22.32
N ASP A 149 7.70 6.84 -21.82
CA ASP A 149 8.98 6.96 -22.51
C ASP A 149 9.78 5.66 -22.39
N THR A 150 9.68 4.99 -21.23
CA THR A 150 10.33 3.72 -20.98
C THR A 150 9.47 2.90 -20.04
N MET A 151 9.40 1.59 -20.32
CA MET A 151 8.73 0.62 -19.46
C MET A 151 9.52 -0.67 -19.43
N GLN A 152 9.60 -1.30 -18.26
CA GLN A 152 10.26 -2.59 -18.12
C GLN A 152 9.55 -3.46 -17.09
N ARG A 153 9.34 -4.72 -17.47
CA ARG A 153 8.70 -5.73 -16.61
C ARG A 153 9.77 -6.51 -15.86
N TYR A 154 9.52 -6.76 -14.59
CA TYR A 154 10.37 -7.54 -13.70
C TYR A 154 9.57 -8.70 -13.12
N GLY A 155 10.11 -9.92 -13.26
CA GLY A 155 9.59 -11.08 -12.55
C GLY A 155 10.11 -11.13 -11.12
N MET A 156 9.30 -11.64 -10.20
CA MET A 156 9.69 -11.82 -8.81
C MET A 156 10.92 -12.75 -8.76
N PRO A 157 12.06 -12.28 -8.25
CA PRO A 157 13.29 -13.06 -8.26
C PRO A 157 13.17 -14.25 -7.30
N ARG A 158 13.91 -15.32 -7.60
CA ARG A 158 13.96 -16.51 -6.74
C ARG A 158 14.89 -16.26 -5.53
N GLY A 159 14.45 -16.66 -4.34
CA GLY A 159 15.23 -16.61 -3.09
C GLY A 159 14.99 -15.36 -2.23
N GLY A 160 15.20 -15.46 -0.92
CA GLY A 160 14.79 -14.44 0.06
C GLY A 160 15.80 -13.31 0.33
N ASP A 161 17.10 -13.62 0.45
CA ASP A 161 18.09 -12.64 0.94
C ASP A 161 18.98 -12.02 -0.15
N THR A 162 19.29 -12.77 -1.20
CA THR A 162 20.23 -12.37 -2.27
C THR A 162 19.56 -12.24 -3.64
N ALA A 163 18.23 -12.12 -3.67
CA ALA A 163 17.46 -12.05 -4.91
C ALA A 163 17.97 -10.90 -5.78
N LYS A 164 18.61 -11.24 -6.90
CA LYS A 164 18.99 -10.29 -7.95
C LYS A 164 17.89 -10.33 -8.99
N TRP A 165 17.43 -9.16 -9.39
CA TRP A 165 16.60 -9.03 -10.57
C TRP A 165 17.32 -9.64 -11.77
N GLU A 166 16.57 -10.28 -12.66
CA GLU A 166 17.10 -10.90 -13.88
C GLU A 166 17.76 -9.85 -14.80
N MET A 167 17.34 -8.59 -14.66
CA MET A 167 17.84 -7.44 -15.39
C MET A 167 18.08 -6.26 -14.42
N PRO A 168 18.98 -5.33 -14.74
CA PRO A 168 19.09 -4.08 -13.99
C PRO A 168 17.75 -3.33 -13.94
N LEU A 169 17.48 -2.68 -12.80
CA LEU A 169 16.34 -1.77 -12.65
C LEU A 169 16.50 -0.57 -13.59
N LEU A 170 15.38 0.03 -14.03
CA LEU A 170 15.43 1.28 -14.77
C LEU A 170 16.06 2.38 -13.90
N ASP A 171 16.63 3.39 -14.56
CA ASP A 171 17.23 4.51 -13.85
C ASP A 171 16.21 5.19 -12.92
N GLY A 172 16.61 5.46 -11.68
CA GLY A 172 15.76 6.05 -10.65
C GLY A 172 14.88 5.07 -9.84
N PHE A 173 14.95 3.75 -10.09
CA PHE A 173 14.16 2.74 -9.38
C PHE A 173 14.94 1.92 -8.33
N GLY A 174 16.25 2.12 -8.22
CA GLY A 174 17.20 1.31 -7.44
C GLY A 174 16.89 1.06 -5.96
N ASP A 175 15.95 1.79 -5.36
CA ASP A 175 15.63 1.71 -3.93
C ASP A 175 14.25 1.16 -3.55
N ILE A 176 13.51 0.61 -4.52
CA ILE A 176 12.32 -0.20 -4.23
C ILE A 176 12.77 -1.52 -3.57
N LYS A 177 12.32 -1.76 -2.33
CA LYS A 177 12.69 -2.94 -1.53
C LYS A 177 11.70 -4.10 -1.64
N SER A 178 10.58 -3.88 -2.31
CA SER A 178 9.67 -4.96 -2.71
C SER A 178 10.31 -5.83 -3.78
N LEU A 179 10.04 -7.14 -3.72
CA LEU A 179 10.46 -8.15 -4.70
C LEU A 179 9.30 -8.65 -5.55
N ALA A 180 8.07 -8.20 -5.29
CA ALA A 180 6.94 -8.57 -6.15
C ALA A 180 7.26 -8.26 -7.62
N ASP A 181 6.86 -9.18 -8.49
CA ASP A 181 6.83 -8.93 -9.92
C ASP A 181 6.01 -7.67 -10.21
N HIS A 182 6.49 -6.83 -11.11
CA HIS A 182 5.91 -5.51 -11.39
C HIS A 182 6.36 -5.00 -12.75
N VAL A 183 5.74 -3.90 -13.19
CA VAL A 183 6.25 -3.08 -14.28
C VAL A 183 6.73 -1.73 -13.75
N GLU A 184 7.93 -1.34 -14.13
CA GLU A 184 8.48 0.00 -13.94
C GLU A 184 8.12 0.87 -15.15
N LEU A 185 7.66 2.09 -14.87
CA LEU A 185 7.08 3.00 -15.85
C LEU A 185 7.68 4.38 -15.66
N ALA A 186 8.24 4.95 -16.71
CA ALA A 186 8.83 6.30 -16.70
C ALA A 186 8.26 7.17 -17.83
N TRP A 187 8.04 8.44 -17.54
CA TRP A 187 7.54 9.42 -18.50
C TRP A 187 8.03 10.84 -18.19
N THR A 188 8.03 11.67 -19.22
CA THR A 188 8.41 13.10 -19.22
C THR A 188 7.35 14.00 -19.85
N LYS A 189 6.19 13.43 -20.22
CA LYS A 189 5.03 14.15 -20.74
C LYS A 189 3.77 13.74 -19.99
N GLU A 190 2.86 14.69 -19.78
CA GLU A 190 1.58 14.44 -19.11
C GLU A 190 0.74 13.36 -19.79
N GLY A 191 -0.02 12.64 -18.96
CA GLY A 191 -1.09 11.76 -19.43
C GLY A 191 -0.69 10.39 -19.97
N PRO A 192 0.39 9.71 -19.50
CA PRO A 192 0.54 8.30 -19.81
C PRO A 192 -0.55 7.48 -19.12
N THR A 193 -0.83 6.31 -19.69
CA THR A 193 -1.97 5.49 -19.27
C THR A 193 -1.67 4.00 -19.34
N ILE A 194 -2.31 3.24 -18.46
CA ILE A 194 -2.41 1.77 -18.54
C ILE A 194 -3.89 1.45 -18.68
N THR A 195 -4.26 0.71 -19.72
CA THR A 195 -5.65 0.28 -19.93
C THR A 195 -5.71 -1.24 -19.91
N ASN A 196 -6.64 -1.78 -19.13
CA ASN A 196 -6.93 -3.21 -19.02
C ASN A 196 -8.36 -3.44 -19.52
N ASP A 197 -8.51 -4.30 -20.52
CA ASP A 197 -9.81 -4.85 -20.90
C ASP A 197 -10.26 -5.86 -19.84
N LEU A 198 -11.39 -5.58 -19.21
CA LEU A 198 -11.93 -6.36 -18.12
C LEU A 198 -12.82 -7.52 -18.60
N ALA A 199 -13.00 -7.69 -19.92
CA ALA A 199 -13.73 -8.81 -20.52
C ALA A 199 -15.15 -9.00 -19.96
N GLY A 200 -15.82 -7.92 -19.55
CA GLY A 200 -17.20 -7.95 -19.06
C GLY A 200 -17.38 -8.59 -17.68
N ILE A 201 -16.36 -8.60 -16.82
CA ILE A 201 -16.48 -9.23 -15.50
C ILE A 201 -17.48 -8.51 -14.58
N SER A 202 -18.15 -9.29 -13.73
CA SER A 202 -18.86 -8.76 -12.56
C SER A 202 -17.91 -8.52 -11.39
N ALA A 203 -18.12 -7.42 -10.67
CA ALA A 203 -17.51 -7.12 -9.39
C ALA A 203 -18.38 -7.51 -8.19
N GLU A 204 -19.47 -8.25 -8.42
CA GLU A 204 -20.30 -8.82 -7.34
C GLU A 204 -19.44 -9.64 -6.37
N GLY A 205 -19.66 -9.42 -5.07
CA GLY A 205 -18.89 -10.07 -4.01
C GLY A 205 -17.58 -9.37 -3.66
N PHE A 206 -17.18 -8.30 -4.35
CA PHE A 206 -16.02 -7.47 -4.02
C PHE A 206 -16.47 -6.08 -3.57
N ASP A 207 -15.66 -5.42 -2.72
CA ASP A 207 -15.97 -4.08 -2.19
C ASP A 207 -14.97 -3.01 -2.63
N SER A 208 -13.82 -3.41 -3.16
CA SER A 208 -12.71 -2.51 -3.47
C SER A 208 -12.01 -2.90 -4.77
N LEU A 209 -11.64 -1.90 -5.56
CA LEU A 209 -10.60 -2.01 -6.58
C LEU A 209 -9.26 -1.67 -5.93
N THR A 210 -8.29 -2.56 -6.04
CA THR A 210 -6.97 -2.39 -5.44
C THR A 210 -5.86 -2.53 -6.45
N PHE A 211 -4.74 -1.85 -6.22
CA PHE A 211 -3.47 -2.11 -6.89
C PHE A 211 -2.31 -1.76 -5.97
N ARG A 212 -1.12 -2.29 -6.23
CA ARG A 212 0.09 -1.93 -5.48
C ARG A 212 0.99 -1.06 -6.31
N ILE A 213 1.46 0.03 -5.72
CA ILE A 213 2.30 1.04 -6.38
C ILE A 213 3.46 1.48 -5.48
N ALA A 214 4.61 1.72 -6.09
CA ALA A 214 5.73 2.41 -5.49
C ALA A 214 6.04 3.65 -6.34
N VAL A 215 6.01 4.82 -5.72
CA VAL A 215 6.39 6.07 -6.36
C VAL A 215 7.91 6.17 -6.31
N ALA A 216 8.59 5.99 -7.43
CA ALA A 216 10.04 6.14 -7.50
C ALA A 216 10.41 7.62 -7.57
N GLN A 217 9.85 8.36 -8.53
CA GLN A 217 10.07 9.81 -8.67
C GLN A 217 8.88 10.57 -9.28
N PRO A 218 8.75 11.88 -8.98
CA PRO A 218 9.37 12.55 -7.83
C PRO A 218 8.74 12.04 -6.53
N VAL A 219 8.78 12.82 -5.47
CA VAL A 219 8.34 12.42 -4.12
C VAL A 219 6.87 11.98 -4.06
N ARG A 220 6.04 12.44 -5.01
CA ARG A 220 4.59 12.24 -5.03
C ARG A 220 4.11 12.06 -6.47
N GLN A 221 3.09 11.23 -6.64
CA GLN A 221 2.41 10.99 -7.92
C GLN A 221 0.90 10.92 -7.72
N GLU A 222 0.14 11.22 -8.76
CA GLU A 222 -1.31 10.97 -8.77
C GLU A 222 -1.64 9.84 -9.74
N VAL A 223 -2.72 9.12 -9.46
CA VAL A 223 -3.34 8.18 -10.39
C VAL A 223 -4.84 8.50 -10.48
N LEU A 224 -5.30 8.87 -11.67
CA LEU A 224 -6.73 8.90 -11.96
C LEU A 224 -7.15 7.50 -12.39
N VAL A 225 -8.18 6.98 -11.73
CA VAL A 225 -8.66 5.62 -11.96
C VAL A 225 -10.03 5.70 -12.58
N THR A 226 -10.18 5.16 -13.78
CA THR A 226 -11.44 5.13 -14.52
C THR A 226 -11.91 3.69 -14.68
N LEU A 227 -13.16 3.41 -14.30
CA LEU A 227 -13.87 2.19 -14.65
C LEU A 227 -14.94 2.48 -15.69
N THR A 228 -15.04 1.63 -16.70
CA THR A 228 -16.07 1.70 -17.75
C THR A 228 -16.91 0.43 -17.75
N ASP A 229 -18.23 0.56 -17.77
CA ASP A 229 -19.16 -0.57 -17.85
C ASP A 229 -19.37 -1.06 -19.30
N GLY A 230 -20.04 -2.21 -19.46
CA GLY A 230 -20.35 -2.82 -20.75
C GLY A 230 -21.29 -1.99 -21.63
N ARG A 231 -21.93 -0.95 -21.08
CA ARG A 231 -22.74 0.03 -21.83
C ARG A 231 -21.91 1.26 -22.25
N GLY A 232 -20.63 1.28 -21.91
CA GLY A 232 -19.71 2.37 -22.24
C GLY A 232 -19.80 3.57 -21.29
N LYS A 233 -20.46 3.43 -20.13
CA LYS A 233 -20.50 4.49 -19.12
C LYS A 233 -19.26 4.41 -18.24
N SER A 234 -18.62 5.54 -18.00
CA SER A 234 -17.38 5.61 -17.22
C SER A 234 -17.54 6.47 -15.97
N ALA A 235 -16.81 6.10 -14.92
CA ALA A 235 -16.61 6.90 -13.72
C ALA A 235 -15.11 6.98 -13.41
N THR A 236 -14.63 8.18 -13.08
CA THR A 236 -13.23 8.45 -12.74
C THR A 236 -13.14 8.97 -11.32
N VAL A 237 -12.19 8.44 -10.56
CA VAL A 237 -11.89 8.89 -9.20
C VAL A 237 -10.41 9.20 -9.05
N THR A 238 -10.09 10.03 -8.07
CA THR A 238 -8.72 10.40 -7.71
C THR A 238 -8.19 9.41 -6.68
N ALA A 239 -7.17 8.61 -7.02
CA ALA A 239 -6.68 7.56 -6.14
C ALA A 239 -6.19 8.10 -4.79
N SER A 240 -5.55 9.28 -4.78
CA SER A 240 -5.05 9.91 -3.56
C SER A 240 -6.14 10.26 -2.54
N GLU A 241 -7.43 10.26 -2.88
CA GLU A 241 -8.51 10.43 -1.89
C GLU A 241 -8.65 9.20 -0.97
N PHE A 242 -8.18 8.03 -1.42
CA PHE A 242 -8.40 6.74 -0.75
C PHE A 242 -7.11 6.09 -0.21
N THR A 243 -5.96 6.73 -0.38
CA THR A 243 -4.67 6.18 0.04
C THR A 243 -3.63 7.26 0.37
N ASP A 244 -2.62 6.87 1.14
CA ASP A 244 -1.39 7.62 1.33
C ASP A 244 -0.17 6.97 0.64
N ALA A 245 -0.38 5.85 -0.08
CA ALA A 245 0.67 5.12 -0.80
C ALA A 245 1.35 5.96 -1.90
N LEU A 246 0.68 7.01 -2.39
CA LEU A 246 1.13 7.87 -3.48
C LEU A 246 2.10 8.99 -3.06
N TYR A 247 2.57 8.96 -1.80
CA TYR A 247 3.46 9.95 -1.22
C TYR A 247 4.64 9.27 -0.53
N ASN A 248 5.88 9.61 -0.85
CA ASN A 248 7.02 8.99 -0.14
C ASN A 248 7.26 9.60 1.25
N PHE A 249 6.79 10.82 1.51
CA PHE A 249 6.94 11.49 2.81
C PHE A 249 5.61 11.77 3.50
N PRO A 250 5.56 11.62 4.84
CA PRO A 250 4.36 11.87 5.62
C PRO A 250 4.07 13.36 5.68
N ARG A 251 3.25 13.85 4.74
CA ARG A 251 2.76 15.22 4.75
C ARG A 251 1.27 15.28 4.45
N PRO A 252 0.55 16.14 5.16
CA PRO A 252 -0.87 16.33 4.93
C PRO A 252 -1.19 16.65 3.48
N LYS A 253 -2.26 16.01 3.00
CA LYS A 253 -2.93 16.41 1.76
C LYS A 253 -3.30 17.89 1.87
N GLY A 254 -3.19 18.61 0.76
CA GLY A 254 -3.42 20.06 0.68
C GLY A 254 -3.05 20.57 -0.70
N ASP A 255 -3.07 21.89 -0.89
CA ASP A 255 -2.98 22.62 -2.16
C ASP A 255 -2.27 21.88 -3.31
N GLY A 256 -3.07 21.27 -4.19
CA GLY A 256 -2.59 20.60 -5.41
C GLY A 256 -1.77 19.33 -5.21
N ARG A 257 -1.61 18.79 -3.99
CA ARG A 257 -0.90 17.51 -3.75
C ARG A 257 -1.83 16.33 -4.08
N PRO A 258 -1.35 15.28 -4.76
CA PRO A 258 0.04 14.96 -5.09
C PRO A 258 0.59 15.54 -6.41
N MET A 259 -0.22 16.29 -7.17
CA MET A 259 0.19 16.87 -8.45
C MET A 259 1.38 17.81 -8.30
N VAL A 260 1.39 18.61 -7.24
CA VAL A 260 2.45 19.58 -6.95
C VAL A 260 3.34 19.06 -5.82
N ASP A 261 4.66 19.07 -6.03
CA ASP A 261 5.61 18.75 -4.96
C ASP A 261 5.67 19.87 -3.93
N HIS A 262 5.76 19.50 -2.65
CA HIS A 262 5.91 20.49 -1.59
C HIS A 262 7.31 21.11 -1.67
N PRO A 263 7.50 22.45 -1.53
CA PRO A 263 8.82 23.08 -1.68
C PRO A 263 9.90 22.51 -0.74
N ALA A 264 9.52 22.08 0.46
CA ALA A 264 10.43 21.41 1.40
C ALA A 264 10.89 20.00 0.95
N ASP A 265 10.28 19.44 -0.09
CA ASP A 265 10.64 18.14 -0.66
C ASP A 265 11.54 18.31 -1.90
N THR A 266 11.77 19.54 -2.38
CA THR A 266 12.66 19.84 -3.52
C THR A 266 14.07 19.25 -3.39
N PRO A 267 14.75 19.29 -2.22
CA PRO A 267 16.08 18.69 -2.09
C PRO A 267 16.11 17.18 -2.30
N LEU A 268 14.95 16.53 -2.27
CA LEU A 268 14.80 15.10 -2.40
C LEU A 268 14.42 14.69 -3.83
N ILE A 269 14.06 15.64 -4.71
CA ILE A 269 13.75 15.34 -6.10
C ILE A 269 15.05 14.90 -6.79
N GLY A 270 15.05 13.71 -7.38
CA GLY A 270 16.25 13.12 -7.99
C GLY A 270 16.99 12.15 -7.07
N ASP A 271 16.76 12.20 -5.76
CA ASP A 271 17.26 11.17 -4.84
C ASP A 271 16.46 9.87 -5.01
N THR A 272 17.09 8.76 -4.61
CA THR A 272 16.44 7.46 -4.53
C THR A 272 15.79 7.28 -3.16
N PHE A 273 14.50 6.93 -3.15
CA PHE A 273 13.75 6.68 -1.93
C PHE A 273 13.69 5.21 -1.62
N VAL A 274 14.03 4.85 -0.39
CA VAL A 274 13.74 3.51 0.12
C VAL A 274 12.23 3.39 0.31
N ASN A 275 11.58 2.65 -0.57
CA ASN A 275 10.13 2.49 -0.62
C ASN A 275 9.74 1.03 -0.95
N VAL A 276 8.45 0.75 -0.88
CA VAL A 276 7.87 -0.59 -1.11
C VAL A 276 6.57 -0.42 -1.90
N LEU A 277 6.22 -1.43 -2.69
CA LEU A 277 4.93 -1.51 -3.39
C LEU A 277 3.82 -1.56 -2.34
N SER A 278 3.05 -0.48 -2.26
CA SER A 278 2.01 -0.26 -1.25
C SER A 278 0.63 -0.19 -1.89
N MET A 279 -0.39 -0.66 -1.18
CA MET A 279 -1.75 -0.73 -1.69
C MET A 279 -2.40 0.64 -1.85
N VAL A 280 -3.05 0.84 -2.99
CA VAL A 280 -4.17 1.74 -3.19
C VAL A 280 -5.44 0.90 -3.13
N ALA A 281 -6.44 1.30 -2.33
CA ALA A 281 -7.68 0.55 -2.18
C ALA A 281 -8.90 1.47 -2.28
N ILE A 282 -9.47 1.56 -3.47
CA ILE A 282 -10.59 2.42 -3.81
C ILE A 282 -11.88 1.63 -3.61
N PRO A 283 -12.81 2.06 -2.74
CA PRO A 283 -14.12 1.43 -2.62
C PRO A 283 -14.85 1.45 -3.97
N LEU A 284 -15.43 0.33 -4.40
CA LEU A 284 -16.15 0.26 -5.68
C LEU A 284 -17.34 1.22 -5.72
N LYS A 285 -17.95 1.51 -4.56
CA LYS A 285 -19.00 2.52 -4.41
C LYS A 285 -18.56 3.96 -4.71
N ALA A 286 -17.26 4.24 -4.82
CA ALA A 286 -16.77 5.57 -5.23
C ALA A 286 -16.93 5.80 -6.75
N PHE A 287 -17.07 4.72 -7.53
CA PHE A 287 -17.36 4.80 -8.96
C PHE A 287 -18.86 4.93 -9.15
N ASP A 288 -19.36 6.14 -8.90
CA ASP A 288 -20.78 6.42 -9.03
C ASP A 288 -21.25 6.18 -10.48
N SER A 289 -22.54 5.86 -10.60
CA SER A 289 -23.23 5.88 -11.89
C SER A 289 -22.81 4.81 -12.91
N ILE A 290 -21.91 3.85 -12.63
CA ILE A 290 -21.61 2.72 -13.54
C ILE A 290 -22.27 1.41 -13.12
N ASP A 291 -22.46 0.47 -14.06
CA ASP A 291 -22.86 -0.90 -13.74
C ASP A 291 -21.62 -1.77 -13.43
N THR A 292 -21.43 -2.09 -12.16
CA THR A 292 -20.31 -2.92 -11.69
C THR A 292 -20.52 -4.42 -11.91
N THR A 293 -21.68 -4.85 -12.41
CA THR A 293 -21.95 -6.26 -12.74
C THR A 293 -21.44 -6.65 -14.13
N ASN A 294 -21.03 -5.67 -14.94
CA ASN A 294 -20.49 -5.86 -16.28
C ASN A 294 -19.42 -4.80 -16.56
N LEU A 295 -18.24 -4.95 -15.96
CA LEU A 295 -17.12 -4.05 -16.16
C LEU A 295 -16.36 -4.41 -17.44
N LYS A 296 -16.13 -3.41 -18.29
CA LYS A 296 -15.48 -3.53 -19.60
C LYS A 296 -14.03 -3.07 -19.58
N GLU A 297 -13.71 -1.99 -18.88
CA GLU A 297 -12.38 -1.40 -18.94
C GLU A 297 -11.98 -0.81 -17.59
N LEU A 298 -10.71 -0.98 -17.25
CA LEU A 298 -10.01 -0.25 -16.21
C LEU A 298 -8.89 0.56 -16.84
N LYS A 299 -8.89 1.87 -16.62
CA LYS A 299 -7.83 2.77 -17.04
C LYS A 299 -7.18 3.46 -15.85
N LEU A 300 -5.86 3.40 -15.78
CA LEU A 300 -5.03 4.16 -14.86
C LEU A 300 -4.35 5.26 -15.66
N ALA A 301 -4.57 6.52 -15.32
CA ALA A 301 -3.91 7.67 -15.94
C ALA A 301 -3.02 8.39 -14.93
N PHE A 302 -1.83 8.81 -15.36
CA PHE A 302 -0.89 9.54 -14.51
C PHE A 302 -0.86 11.00 -14.99
N PRO A 303 -1.62 11.90 -14.36
CA PRO A 303 -1.79 13.26 -14.87
C PRO A 303 -0.56 14.16 -14.67
N LYS A 304 0.39 13.79 -13.79
CA LYS A 304 1.58 14.61 -13.53
C LYS A 304 2.50 14.61 -14.75
N GLU A 305 3.14 15.76 -15.01
CA GLU A 305 3.95 15.99 -16.22
C GLU A 305 5.11 15.02 -16.43
N TRP A 306 5.66 14.51 -15.35
CA TRP A 306 6.70 13.50 -15.40
C TRP A 306 6.60 12.57 -14.19
N GLY A 307 7.20 11.40 -14.32
CA GLY A 307 7.22 10.46 -13.23
C GLY A 307 7.91 9.15 -13.50
N LYS A 308 8.11 8.43 -12.39
CA LYS A 308 8.63 7.07 -12.34
C LYS A 308 7.83 6.31 -11.29
N VAL A 309 7.11 5.26 -11.69
CA VAL A 309 6.34 4.41 -10.77
C VAL A 309 6.52 2.94 -11.09
N ALA A 310 6.52 2.10 -10.07
CA ALA A 310 6.39 0.66 -10.22
C ALA A 310 4.97 0.25 -9.82
N ILE A 311 4.31 -0.60 -10.59
CA ILE A 311 2.93 -1.04 -10.32
C ILE A 311 2.75 -2.55 -10.54
N THR A 312 1.89 -3.16 -9.73
CA THR A 312 1.49 -4.57 -9.85
C THR A 312 0.19 -4.86 -9.09
N ASP A 313 -0.21 -6.15 -9.07
CA ASP A 313 -1.29 -6.72 -8.25
C ASP A 313 -2.59 -5.89 -8.36
N ILE A 314 -3.09 -5.66 -9.58
CA ILE A 314 -4.38 -5.00 -9.82
C ILE A 314 -5.49 -6.04 -9.62
N GLU A 315 -6.39 -5.79 -8.67
CA GLU A 315 -7.37 -6.77 -8.21
C GLU A 315 -8.71 -6.12 -7.84
N LEU A 316 -9.79 -6.88 -7.96
CA LEU A 316 -10.96 -6.66 -7.11
C LEU A 316 -10.76 -7.43 -5.80
N GLN A 317 -11.02 -6.80 -4.66
CA GLN A 317 -10.92 -7.44 -3.34
C GLN A 317 -12.18 -7.19 -2.51
N ASN A 318 -12.55 -8.18 -1.71
CA ASN A 318 -13.50 -8.06 -0.62
C ASN A 318 -12.71 -7.90 0.67
N LEU A 319 -12.53 -6.65 1.08
CA LEU A 319 -11.81 -6.32 2.32
C LEU A 319 -12.73 -6.43 3.55
N GLY A 320 -14.02 -6.72 3.37
CA GLY A 320 -15.01 -6.83 4.45
C GLY A 320 -15.48 -5.45 4.92
N ARG A 321 -15.56 -4.48 4.01
CA ARG A 321 -15.90 -3.08 4.32
C ARG A 321 -17.41 -2.81 4.39
N ASP A 322 -18.21 -3.69 3.78
CA ASP A 322 -19.67 -3.57 3.74
C ASP A 322 -20.36 -4.09 5.01
N LYS A 323 -19.60 -4.75 5.89
CA LYS A 323 -20.03 -5.17 7.23
C LYS A 323 -19.13 -4.54 8.28
N PRO A 324 -19.13 -3.20 8.44
CA PRO A 324 -18.32 -2.57 9.46
C PRO A 324 -18.75 -3.16 10.82
N ALA A 325 -17.81 -3.77 11.53
CA ALA A 325 -17.98 -4.03 12.95
C ALA A 325 -18.38 -2.70 13.63
N PRO A 326 -19.17 -2.71 14.72
CA PRO A 326 -19.47 -1.49 15.45
C PRO A 326 -18.16 -0.74 15.65
N GLY A 327 -18.14 0.52 15.18
CA GLY A 327 -16.93 1.32 15.05
C GLY A 327 -16.12 1.31 16.34
N PRO A 328 -14.83 1.66 16.29
CA PRO A 328 -14.04 1.75 17.51
C PRO A 328 -14.85 2.58 18.50
N ALA A 329 -15.23 1.95 19.62
CA ALA A 329 -15.87 2.64 20.72
C ALA A 329 -15.08 3.93 20.89
N THR A 330 -15.79 5.07 20.86
CA THR A 330 -15.27 6.38 21.25
C THR A 330 -14.17 6.13 22.26
N ALA A 331 -12.93 6.44 21.86
CA ALA A 331 -11.73 6.14 22.60
C ALA A 331 -12.05 6.28 24.09
N ALA A 332 -11.81 5.22 24.86
CA ALA A 332 -11.88 5.28 26.32
C ALA A 332 -11.34 6.65 26.74
N THR A 333 -12.25 7.49 27.21
CA THR A 333 -11.95 8.81 27.75
C THR A 333 -11.27 8.67 29.11
N ASP A 334 -11.17 7.45 29.64
CA ASP A 334 -10.17 7.15 30.63
C ASP A 334 -8.82 6.94 29.94
N GLY A 335 -7.82 7.69 30.40
CA GLY A 335 -6.43 7.42 30.08
C GLY A 335 -5.96 6.14 30.78
N SER A 336 -6.74 5.05 30.75
CA SER A 336 -6.23 3.77 31.20
C SER A 336 -5.06 3.41 30.28
N PRO A 337 -3.87 3.16 30.84
CA PRO A 337 -2.76 2.71 30.03
C PRO A 337 -3.19 1.44 29.28
N ILE A 338 -2.61 1.23 28.10
CA ILE A 338 -2.58 -0.11 27.48
C ILE A 338 -1.62 -0.97 28.33
N GLU A 339 -1.86 -1.10 29.62
CA GLU A 339 -1.24 -2.07 30.51
C GLU A 339 -2.05 -3.35 30.40
N GLY A 340 -1.80 -4.07 29.31
CA GLY A 340 -1.94 -5.51 29.32
C GLY A 340 -0.57 -6.08 29.65
N THR A 341 -0.24 -6.18 30.93
CA THR A 341 0.81 -7.10 31.34
C THR A 341 0.39 -8.49 30.86
N PHE A 342 1.15 -9.06 29.92
CA PHE A 342 1.12 -10.49 29.68
C PHE A 342 1.57 -11.16 30.98
N ALA A 343 0.63 -11.50 31.86
CA ALA A 343 0.86 -12.51 32.88
C ALA A 343 0.54 -13.87 32.24
N PRO A 344 1.55 -14.69 31.87
CA PRO A 344 1.28 -16.02 31.39
C PRO A 344 0.70 -16.82 32.55
N THR A 345 -0.61 -17.07 32.51
CA THR A 345 -1.20 -18.12 33.33
C THR A 345 -0.86 -19.44 32.66
N LEU A 346 0.32 -19.98 33.01
CA LEU A 346 0.56 -21.41 32.89
C LEU A 346 -0.36 -22.12 33.88
N ALA A 347 -1.45 -22.67 33.36
CA ALA A 347 -2.22 -23.73 33.98
C ALA A 347 -2.56 -24.72 32.85
N GLY A 348 -2.24 -26.01 32.90
CA GLY A 348 -1.65 -26.82 33.95
C GLY A 348 -1.17 -28.15 33.37
N LYS A 349 -0.80 -29.04 34.27
CA LYS A 349 -0.29 -30.41 34.07
C LYS A 349 -1.09 -31.26 33.09
#